data_AF-C2FUS9-F1
#
_entry.id   AF-C2FUS9-F1
#
_cell.length_a   1.000
_cell.length_b   1.000
_cell.length_c   1.000
_cell.angle_alpha   90.00
_cell.angle_beta   90.00
_cell.angle_gamma   90.00
#
_symmetry.space_group_name_H-M   'P 1'
#
loop_
_entity.id
_entity.type
_entity.pdbx_description
1 polymer ?
#
loop_
_entity_poly.entity_id
_entity_poly.type
_entity_poly.pdbx_seq_one_letter_code
_entity_poly.pdbx_strand_id
1 'polypeptide(L)'
;MIIQPRTRGFICLTSHPQGAAQNIKNQIEYVKSKGTITDGPKKVLVIGASTGFGIASRITAAFGSGAATIGVFFEKPATEGKPGTAGWYNSAAFENEAKEAGLYAKSINGDAFSDEIKKEVIDLIKRDLGQVDLVVYSLASPRRTNPKNGVSYASVLKPISQPFTDKTVDFHTGVVSDISIQPIENEEDIANTVAVMGGEDWKFWIEDLKAAGVLAEGVKTVAYSYIGPKLTYPIYRNGTIGKAKDDLEATVPVINDLLKDLHGISYVSVNKALVTQSSSAIPVVPLYISLLYKVMKEKGIHEGTIEQIQRLFAERLYLDSTIPTDDKGRIRIDDLEMREDVQEEVAKLWDKVTTENLSDISDIKGYRDEFFNLFGFNVDGIDYEADTNEVVNVPSLANN
;
A
#
# COMPACT_ATOMS: atom_id res chain seq x y z
N MET A 1 10.98 -11.36 25.15
CA MET A 1 12.31 -11.20 24.54
C MET A 1 12.52 -9.72 24.19
N ILE A 2 13.76 -9.23 24.24
CA ILE A 2 14.13 -7.93 23.67
C ILE A 2 14.23 -8.07 22.14
N ILE A 3 13.51 -7.23 21.40
CA ILE A 3 13.50 -7.26 19.93
C ILE A 3 14.11 -5.96 19.40
N GLN A 4 15.21 -6.09 18.67
CA GLN A 4 15.93 -4.96 18.05
C GLN A 4 15.81 -5.02 16.51
N PRO A 5 15.96 -3.89 15.80
CA PRO A 5 15.93 -3.88 14.33
C PRO A 5 17.12 -4.66 13.75
N ARG A 6 16.83 -5.57 12.82
CA ARG A 6 17.86 -6.33 12.08
C ARG A 6 17.68 -6.11 10.59
N THR A 7 18.52 -5.26 10.01
CA THR A 7 18.38 -4.84 8.61
C THR A 7 19.42 -5.48 7.68
N ARG A 8 19.04 -5.63 6.41
CA ARG A 8 19.93 -5.97 5.29
C ARG A 8 19.49 -5.17 4.07
N GLY A 9 20.16 -4.06 3.80
CA GLY A 9 19.71 -3.10 2.80
C GLY A 9 18.31 -2.58 3.15
N PHE A 10 17.37 -2.63 2.20
CA PHE A 10 15.98 -2.21 2.40
C PHE A 10 15.09 -3.23 3.12
N ILE A 11 15.63 -4.37 3.57
CA ILE A 11 14.86 -5.41 4.26
C ILE A 11 15.11 -5.28 5.77
N CYS A 12 14.04 -5.20 6.57
CA CYS A 12 14.10 -5.45 8.00
C CYS A 12 13.57 -6.87 8.30
N LEU A 13 14.35 -7.65 9.03
CA LEU A 13 14.07 -9.07 9.32
C LEU A 13 13.31 -9.26 10.64
N THR A 14 13.16 -8.20 11.43
CA THR A 14 12.45 -8.19 12.71
C THR A 14 11.34 -7.17 12.69
N SER A 15 10.33 -7.36 13.53
CA SER A 15 9.31 -6.35 13.79
C SER A 15 8.91 -6.36 15.26
N HIS A 16 8.58 -5.18 15.79
CA HIS A 16 8.27 -4.98 17.20
C HIS A 16 6.74 -4.93 17.42
N PRO A 17 6.15 -5.87 18.18
CA PRO A 17 4.69 -5.98 18.30
C PRO A 17 4.05 -4.75 18.97
N GLN A 18 4.64 -4.25 20.07
CA GLN A 18 4.11 -3.07 20.76
C GLN A 18 4.25 -1.79 19.93
N GLY A 19 5.32 -1.69 19.13
CA GLY A 19 5.53 -0.53 18.26
C GLY A 19 4.61 -0.55 17.05
N ALA A 20 4.35 -1.73 16.47
CA ALA A 20 3.31 -1.91 15.47
C ALA A 20 1.94 -1.50 16.03
N ALA A 21 1.60 -1.92 17.26
CA ALA A 21 0.35 -1.55 17.90
C ALA A 21 0.21 -0.04 18.11
N GLN A 22 1.26 0.62 18.62
CA GLN A 22 1.26 2.07 18.79
C GLN A 22 1.19 2.82 17.45
N ASN A 23 1.86 2.32 16.41
CA ASN A 23 1.76 2.91 15.06
C ASN A 23 0.34 2.82 14.49
N ILE A 24 -0.35 1.68 14.67
CA ILE A 24 -1.76 1.53 14.27
C ILE A 24 -2.65 2.48 15.06
N LYS A 25 -2.44 2.59 16.37
CA LYS A 25 -3.16 3.53 17.22
C LYS A 25 -2.99 4.98 16.76
N ASN A 26 -1.76 5.40 16.44
CA ASN A 26 -1.47 6.74 15.93
C ASN A 26 -2.26 7.03 14.64
N GLN A 27 -2.31 6.08 13.71
CA GLN A 27 -3.08 6.20 12.47
C GLN A 27 -4.59 6.27 12.72
N ILE A 28 -5.11 5.48 13.67
CA ILE A 28 -6.52 5.53 14.07
C ILE A 28 -6.88 6.90 14.65
N GLU A 29 -6.04 7.43 15.55
CA GLU A 29 -6.26 8.74 16.17
C GLU A 29 -6.17 9.87 15.13
N TYR A 30 -5.29 9.77 14.14
CA TYR A 30 -5.28 10.68 13.00
C TYR A 30 -6.62 10.68 12.27
N VAL A 31 -7.15 9.51 11.89
CA VAL A 31 -8.45 9.43 11.19
C VAL A 31 -9.58 10.00 12.03
N LYS A 32 -9.65 9.64 13.32
CA LYS A 32 -10.66 10.20 14.25
C LYS A 32 -10.57 11.73 14.34
N SER A 33 -9.36 12.30 14.32
CA SER A 33 -9.16 13.76 14.38
C SER A 33 -9.74 14.53 13.19
N LYS A 34 -9.98 13.85 12.06
CA LYS A 34 -10.56 14.45 10.84
C LYS A 34 -12.09 14.44 10.82
N GLY A 35 -12.72 13.80 11.80
CA GLY A 35 -14.17 13.63 11.86
C GLY A 35 -14.68 12.51 10.95
N THR A 36 -15.99 12.29 11.00
CA THR A 36 -16.65 11.23 10.24
C THR A 36 -16.70 11.56 8.75
N ILE A 37 -16.39 10.58 7.91
CA ILE A 37 -16.61 10.62 6.47
C ILE A 37 -18.10 10.33 6.23
N THR A 38 -18.85 11.39 5.93
CA THR A 38 -20.29 11.31 5.62
C THR A 38 -20.50 10.44 4.39
N ASP A 39 -21.56 9.60 4.43
CA ASP A 39 -21.89 8.64 3.36
C ASP A 39 -20.73 7.71 2.93
N GLY A 40 -19.74 7.56 3.82
CA GLY A 40 -18.66 6.58 3.68
C GLY A 40 -19.17 5.14 3.65
N PRO A 41 -18.30 4.20 3.24
CA PRO A 41 -18.68 2.80 3.08
C PRO A 41 -19.10 2.19 4.41
N LYS A 42 -19.94 1.14 4.35
CA LYS A 42 -20.42 0.43 5.54
C LYS A 42 -19.86 -0.97 5.66
N LYS A 43 -19.54 -1.63 4.53
CA LYS A 43 -19.03 -3.00 4.49
C LYS A 43 -17.91 -3.09 3.47
N VAL A 44 -16.67 -3.21 3.95
CA VAL A 44 -15.47 -3.07 3.14
C VAL A 44 -14.65 -4.35 3.10
N LEU A 45 -14.27 -4.76 1.89
CA LEU A 45 -13.22 -5.75 1.65
C LEU A 45 -11.93 -5.02 1.28
N VAL A 46 -10.84 -5.31 1.97
CA VAL A 46 -9.50 -4.81 1.64
C VAL A 46 -8.60 -6.00 1.30
N ILE A 47 -8.08 -6.03 0.07
CA ILE A 47 -7.17 -7.06 -0.43
C ILE A 47 -5.75 -6.48 -0.37
N GLY A 48 -4.89 -7.05 0.47
CA GLY A 48 -3.60 -6.47 0.86
C GLY A 48 -3.72 -5.55 2.09
N ALA A 49 -4.39 -6.01 3.15
CA ALA A 49 -4.87 -5.17 4.25
C ALA A 49 -3.92 -4.98 5.44
N SER A 50 -2.69 -5.51 5.40
CA SER A 50 -1.80 -5.62 6.56
C SER A 50 -0.76 -4.49 6.69
N THR A 51 -0.43 -3.80 5.59
CA THR A 51 0.61 -2.77 5.58
C THR A 51 0.30 -1.65 4.56
N GLY A 52 1.04 -0.55 4.66
CA GLY A 52 1.01 0.56 3.67
C GLY A 52 -0.39 1.13 3.42
N PHE A 53 -0.71 1.36 2.15
CA PHE A 53 -2.02 1.89 1.75
C PHE A 53 -3.20 1.00 2.15
N GLY A 54 -3.02 -0.33 2.17
CA GLY A 54 -4.10 -1.24 2.48
C GLY A 54 -4.55 -1.17 3.94
N ILE A 55 -3.62 -1.22 4.89
CA ILE A 55 -3.98 -1.04 6.31
C ILE A 55 -4.53 0.38 6.57
N ALA A 56 -3.97 1.40 5.92
CA ALA A 56 -4.50 2.77 5.99
C ALA A 56 -5.95 2.87 5.47
N SER A 57 -6.28 2.11 4.42
CA SER A 57 -7.66 2.01 3.90
C SER A 57 -8.59 1.32 4.87
N ARG A 58 -8.12 0.25 5.50
CA ARG A 58 -8.89 -0.49 6.50
C ARG A 58 -9.18 0.38 7.73
N ILE A 59 -8.18 1.12 8.21
CA ILE A 59 -8.31 2.10 9.29
C ILE A 59 -9.28 3.22 8.90
N THR A 60 -9.12 3.81 7.71
CA THR A 60 -9.96 4.90 7.22
C THR A 60 -11.42 4.47 7.09
N ALA A 61 -11.69 3.28 6.55
CA ALA A 61 -13.04 2.73 6.45
C ALA A 61 -13.66 2.49 7.84
N ALA A 62 -12.95 1.79 8.73
CA ALA A 62 -13.46 1.44 10.04
C ALA A 62 -13.67 2.67 10.94
N PHE A 63 -12.62 3.47 11.15
CA PHE A 63 -12.63 4.57 12.11
C PHE A 63 -13.06 5.91 11.53
N GLY A 64 -13.02 6.07 10.20
CA GLY A 64 -13.54 7.26 9.52
C GLY A 64 -15.01 7.13 9.14
N SER A 65 -15.51 5.93 8.84
CA SER A 65 -16.89 5.72 8.34
C SER A 65 -17.74 4.76 9.20
N GLY A 66 -17.17 4.14 10.23
CA GLY A 66 -17.84 3.12 11.04
C GLY A 66 -18.04 1.79 10.32
N ALA A 67 -17.23 1.50 9.30
CA ALA A 67 -17.44 0.34 8.44
C ALA A 67 -17.08 -0.99 9.11
N ALA A 68 -17.84 -2.04 8.81
CA ALA A 68 -17.42 -3.42 9.00
C ALA A 68 -16.33 -3.78 7.98
N THR A 69 -15.21 -4.36 8.41
CA THR A 69 -14.08 -4.64 7.51
C THR A 69 -13.66 -6.10 7.47
N ILE A 70 -13.46 -6.63 6.26
CA ILE A 70 -12.74 -7.87 5.99
C ILE A 70 -11.40 -7.53 5.37
N GLY A 71 -10.32 -8.04 5.93
CA GLY A 71 -8.96 -7.88 5.38
C GLY A 71 -8.39 -9.19 4.86
N VAL A 72 -7.74 -9.16 3.70
CA VAL A 72 -6.95 -10.28 3.17
C VAL A 72 -5.48 -9.87 3.13
N PHE A 73 -4.59 -10.73 3.61
CA PHE A 73 -3.15 -10.50 3.55
C PHE A 73 -2.38 -11.82 3.57
N PHE A 74 -1.06 -11.76 3.36
CA PHE A 74 -0.19 -12.92 3.42
C PHE A 74 1.02 -12.63 4.32
N GLU A 75 0.85 -12.93 5.61
CA GLU A 75 1.77 -12.58 6.68
C GLU A 75 2.21 -13.81 7.47
N LYS A 76 3.39 -13.75 8.08
CA LYS A 76 3.91 -14.85 8.89
C LYS A 76 3.63 -14.57 10.37
N PRO A 77 2.89 -15.46 11.06
CA PRO A 77 2.74 -15.36 12.50
C PRO A 77 4.09 -15.49 13.21
N ALA A 78 4.15 -14.95 14.41
CA ALA A 78 5.28 -15.19 15.30
C ALA A 78 5.30 -16.65 15.79
N THR A 79 6.49 -17.14 16.07
CA THR A 79 6.70 -18.36 16.88
C THR A 79 7.60 -17.98 18.04
N GLU A 80 7.65 -18.79 19.09
CA GLU A 80 8.56 -18.54 20.23
C GLU A 80 10.00 -18.30 19.74
N GLY A 81 10.61 -17.20 20.18
CA GLY A 81 11.96 -16.78 19.79
C GLY A 81 12.10 -16.22 18.36
N LYS A 82 11.01 -16.11 17.59
CA LYS A 82 11.02 -15.57 16.23
C LYS A 82 9.81 -14.63 15.99
N PRO A 83 10.04 -13.32 15.94
CA PRO A 83 8.99 -12.35 15.65
C PRO A 83 8.30 -12.64 14.31
N GLY A 84 6.99 -12.36 14.26
CA GLY A 84 6.20 -12.36 13.04
C GLY A 84 6.59 -11.21 12.10
N THR A 85 5.95 -11.15 10.95
CA THR A 85 6.07 -9.99 10.05
C THR A 85 5.29 -8.80 10.58
N ALA A 86 5.70 -7.58 10.21
CA ALA A 86 5.06 -6.36 10.70
C ALA A 86 3.56 -6.31 10.39
N GLY A 87 3.16 -6.81 9.21
CA GLY A 87 1.76 -6.87 8.82
C GLY A 87 0.91 -7.79 9.70
N TRP A 88 1.49 -8.85 10.28
CA TRP A 88 0.81 -9.70 11.25
C TRP A 88 0.45 -8.91 12.53
N TYR A 89 1.42 -8.18 13.08
CA TYR A 89 1.21 -7.36 14.27
C TYR A 89 0.29 -6.16 14.00
N ASN A 90 0.39 -5.53 12.84
CA ASN A 90 -0.51 -4.46 12.42
C ASN A 90 -1.96 -4.93 12.38
N SER A 91 -2.22 -6.09 11.78
CA SER A 91 -3.57 -6.68 11.72
C SER A 91 -4.10 -7.07 13.10
N ALA A 92 -3.24 -7.62 13.97
CA ALA A 92 -3.64 -7.93 15.35
C ALA A 92 -4.00 -6.67 16.14
N ALA A 93 -3.19 -5.62 16.05
CA ALA A 93 -3.47 -4.34 16.68
C ALA A 93 -4.75 -3.69 16.14
N PHE A 94 -4.94 -3.68 14.82
CA PHE A 94 -6.14 -3.16 14.20
C PHE A 94 -7.41 -3.86 14.69
N GLU A 95 -7.41 -5.20 14.75
CA GLU A 95 -8.58 -5.95 15.21
C GLU A 95 -8.87 -5.77 16.69
N ASN A 96 -7.83 -5.61 17.53
CA ASN A 96 -8.02 -5.29 18.95
C ASN A 96 -8.70 -3.92 19.11
N GLU A 97 -8.18 -2.88 18.44
CA GLU A 97 -8.74 -1.53 18.47
C GLU A 97 -10.17 -1.50 17.88
N ALA A 98 -10.42 -2.23 16.79
CA ALA A 98 -11.74 -2.32 16.19
C ALA A 98 -12.74 -3.01 17.14
N LYS A 99 -12.33 -4.10 17.81
CA LYS A 99 -13.15 -4.80 18.80
C LYS A 99 -13.47 -3.90 20.00
N GLU A 100 -12.48 -3.16 20.51
CA GLU A 100 -12.68 -2.18 21.59
C GLU A 100 -13.66 -1.07 21.19
N ALA A 101 -13.65 -0.65 19.93
CA ALA A 101 -14.61 0.30 19.37
C ALA A 101 -15.97 -0.32 18.97
N GLY A 102 -16.18 -1.63 19.17
CA GLY A 102 -17.41 -2.33 18.78
C GLY A 102 -17.61 -2.48 17.27
N LEU A 103 -16.55 -2.35 16.47
CA LEU A 103 -16.56 -2.48 15.02
C LEU A 103 -16.29 -3.93 14.60
N TYR A 104 -16.99 -4.38 13.56
CA TYR A 104 -16.70 -5.68 12.96
C TYR A 104 -15.35 -5.63 12.22
N ALA A 105 -14.45 -6.52 12.59
CA ALA A 105 -13.19 -6.73 11.90
C ALA A 105 -12.86 -8.24 11.86
N LYS A 106 -12.67 -8.78 10.65
CA LYS A 106 -12.14 -10.13 10.46
C LYS A 106 -11.11 -10.17 9.36
N SER A 107 -10.15 -11.07 9.49
CA SER A 107 -9.07 -11.23 8.53
C SER A 107 -9.00 -12.65 7.98
N ILE A 108 -8.45 -12.78 6.78
CA ILE A 108 -8.05 -14.04 6.15
C ILE A 108 -6.57 -13.91 5.79
N ASN A 109 -5.77 -14.91 6.20
CA ASN A 109 -4.33 -14.93 5.94
C ASN A 109 -4.00 -16.02 4.91
N GLY A 110 -3.64 -15.62 3.69
CA GLY A 110 -3.33 -16.54 2.61
C GLY A 110 -3.01 -15.84 1.29
N ASP A 111 -2.70 -16.64 0.27
CA ASP A 111 -2.42 -16.12 -1.07
C ASP A 111 -3.68 -15.57 -1.73
N ALA A 112 -3.81 -14.23 -1.77
CA ALA A 112 -4.95 -13.55 -2.38
C ALA A 112 -5.12 -13.86 -3.89
N PHE A 113 -4.08 -14.36 -4.56
CA PHE A 113 -4.19 -14.78 -5.96
C PHE A 113 -4.94 -16.11 -6.12
N SER A 114 -5.05 -16.91 -5.07
CA SER A 114 -5.62 -18.25 -5.13
C SER A 114 -7.16 -18.25 -5.16
N ASP A 115 -7.76 -19.25 -5.82
CA ASP A 115 -9.22 -19.42 -5.86
C ASP A 115 -9.76 -19.83 -4.47
N GLU A 116 -8.95 -20.53 -3.67
CA GLU A 116 -9.29 -20.94 -2.31
C GLU A 116 -9.51 -19.74 -1.38
N ILE A 117 -8.62 -18.74 -1.41
CA ILE A 117 -8.75 -17.54 -0.59
C ILE A 117 -9.92 -16.68 -1.06
N LYS A 118 -10.16 -16.58 -2.37
CA LYS A 118 -11.35 -15.91 -2.92
C LYS A 118 -12.63 -16.57 -2.42
N LYS A 119 -12.69 -17.90 -2.42
CA LYS A 119 -13.81 -18.67 -1.87
C LYS A 119 -14.01 -18.43 -0.38
N GLU A 120 -12.95 -18.46 0.42
CA GLU A 120 -13.01 -18.22 1.86
C GLU A 120 -13.56 -16.81 2.17
N VAL A 121 -13.12 -15.79 1.42
CA VAL A 121 -13.64 -14.42 1.53
C VAL A 121 -15.12 -14.36 1.17
N ILE A 122 -15.53 -14.99 0.07
CA ILE A 122 -16.94 -15.03 -0.36
C ILE A 122 -17.81 -15.67 0.72
N ASP A 123 -17.40 -16.81 1.26
CA ASP A 123 -18.14 -17.54 2.28
C ASP A 123 -18.22 -16.71 3.57
N LEU A 124 -17.14 -16.00 3.93
CA LEU A 124 -17.10 -15.06 5.05
C LEU A 124 -18.07 -13.87 4.86
N ILE A 125 -18.06 -13.24 3.68
CA ILE A 125 -18.97 -12.13 3.37
C ILE A 125 -20.41 -12.60 3.46
N LYS A 126 -20.77 -13.74 2.84
CA LYS A 126 -22.14 -14.30 2.90
C LYS A 126 -22.61 -14.54 4.32
N ARG A 127 -21.73 -15.10 5.15
CA ARG A 127 -22.06 -15.45 6.54
C ARG A 127 -22.28 -14.22 7.42
N ASP A 128 -21.40 -13.23 7.31
CA ASP A 128 -21.34 -12.17 8.31
C ASP A 128 -21.89 -10.82 7.82
N LEU A 129 -21.66 -10.47 6.54
CA LEU A 129 -21.95 -9.14 6.00
C LEU A 129 -23.07 -9.13 4.95
N GLY A 130 -23.39 -10.29 4.36
CA GLY A 130 -24.27 -10.44 3.20
C GLY A 130 -23.62 -9.95 1.91
N GLN A 131 -23.26 -8.67 1.86
CA GLN A 131 -22.61 -8.01 0.72
C GLN A 131 -21.59 -6.95 1.18
N VAL A 132 -20.71 -6.51 0.29
CA VAL A 132 -19.77 -5.40 0.51
C VAL A 132 -20.04 -4.24 -0.47
N ASP A 133 -19.84 -3.01 -0.01
CA ASP A 133 -20.07 -1.76 -0.76
C ASP A 133 -18.77 -1.06 -1.20
N LEU A 134 -17.61 -1.50 -0.69
CA LEU A 134 -16.29 -1.10 -1.17
C LEU A 134 -15.33 -2.29 -1.23
N VAL A 135 -14.62 -2.42 -2.36
CA VAL A 135 -13.49 -3.34 -2.52
C VAL A 135 -12.21 -2.56 -2.82
N VAL A 136 -11.26 -2.57 -1.89
CA VAL A 136 -9.93 -1.97 -2.07
C VAL A 136 -8.93 -3.04 -2.52
N TYR A 137 -8.29 -2.85 -3.67
CA TYR A 137 -7.25 -3.72 -4.19
C TYR A 137 -5.86 -3.06 -4.02
N SER A 138 -5.18 -3.45 -2.95
CA SER A 138 -3.90 -2.89 -2.50
C SER A 138 -2.79 -3.95 -2.40
N LEU A 139 -2.76 -4.90 -3.35
CA LEU A 139 -1.71 -5.91 -3.40
C LEU A 139 -0.40 -5.36 -3.98
N ALA A 140 0.70 -5.68 -3.30
CA ALA A 140 2.05 -5.54 -3.80
C ALA A 140 2.78 -6.86 -3.55
N SER A 141 3.06 -7.61 -4.62
CA SER A 141 3.74 -8.90 -4.54
C SER A 141 4.82 -9.00 -5.61
N PRO A 142 5.98 -9.61 -5.29
CA PRO A 142 6.99 -9.90 -6.30
C PRO A 142 6.61 -11.10 -7.19
N ARG A 143 5.58 -11.88 -6.81
CA ARG A 143 5.22 -13.14 -7.49
C ARG A 143 3.72 -13.40 -7.45
N ARG A 144 3.23 -14.14 -8.42
CA ARG A 144 1.86 -14.63 -8.51
C ARG A 144 1.86 -16.01 -9.11
N THR A 145 1.16 -16.96 -8.49
CA THR A 145 0.77 -18.21 -9.17
C THR A 145 -0.61 -17.98 -9.77
N ASN A 146 -0.75 -18.13 -11.08
CA ASN A 146 -2.03 -17.91 -11.72
C ASN A 146 -2.98 -19.08 -11.37
N PRO A 147 -4.16 -18.79 -10.80
CA PRO A 147 -5.05 -19.82 -10.27
C PRO A 147 -5.69 -20.69 -11.36
N LYS A 148 -5.73 -20.22 -12.62
CA LYS A 148 -6.40 -20.92 -13.72
C LYS A 148 -5.49 -21.87 -14.49
N ASN A 149 -4.17 -21.60 -14.53
CA ASN A 149 -3.21 -22.41 -15.28
C ASN A 149 -2.05 -22.97 -14.44
N GLY A 150 -1.93 -22.58 -13.16
CA GLY A 150 -0.90 -23.05 -12.24
C GLY A 150 0.51 -22.50 -12.49
N VAL A 151 0.70 -21.58 -13.46
CA VAL A 151 2.01 -21.01 -13.78
C VAL A 151 2.39 -19.94 -12.75
N SER A 152 3.61 -20.02 -12.23
CA SER A 152 4.17 -19.00 -11.33
C SER A 152 4.94 -17.94 -12.10
N TYR A 153 4.51 -16.70 -11.95
CA TYR A 153 5.12 -15.50 -12.52
C TYR A 153 5.90 -14.74 -11.44
N ALA A 154 6.99 -14.09 -11.83
CA ALA A 154 7.76 -13.18 -10.99
C ALA A 154 7.88 -11.82 -11.68
N SER A 155 7.60 -10.75 -10.94
CA SER A 155 7.80 -9.40 -11.43
C SER A 155 9.26 -8.99 -11.32
N VAL A 156 9.70 -8.16 -12.25
CA VAL A 156 11.00 -7.49 -12.19
C VAL A 156 10.80 -5.99 -12.30
N LEU A 157 11.74 -5.23 -11.75
CA LEU A 157 11.76 -3.77 -11.82
C LEU A 157 12.95 -3.34 -12.67
N LYS A 158 12.73 -3.24 -13.98
CA LYS A 158 13.78 -2.91 -14.94
C LYS A 158 13.28 -1.91 -16.00
N PRO A 159 14.17 -1.05 -16.52
CA PRO A 159 13.94 -0.35 -17.78
C PRO A 159 13.69 -1.35 -18.92
N ILE A 160 12.97 -0.93 -19.95
CA ILE A 160 12.68 -1.80 -21.11
C ILE A 160 13.78 -1.70 -22.18
N SER A 161 14.08 -0.49 -22.66
CA SER A 161 14.89 -0.36 -23.89
C SER A 161 16.36 -0.06 -23.65
N GLN A 162 16.68 0.82 -22.70
CA GLN A 162 18.05 1.31 -22.49
C GLN A 162 18.41 1.24 -21.00
N PRO A 163 19.71 1.06 -20.68
CA PRO A 163 20.17 1.19 -19.31
C PRO A 163 19.78 2.55 -18.72
N PHE A 164 19.39 2.54 -17.46
CA PHE A 164 19.09 3.75 -16.71
C PHE A 164 20.16 3.96 -15.66
N THR A 165 20.81 5.12 -15.66
CA THR A 165 21.80 5.50 -14.64
C THR A 165 21.35 6.79 -13.97
N ASP A 166 21.29 6.78 -12.64
CA ASP A 166 20.93 7.94 -11.84
C ASP A 166 21.48 7.80 -10.41
N LYS A 167 21.23 8.79 -9.56
CA LYS A 167 21.63 8.78 -8.15
C LYS A 167 20.74 7.90 -7.30
N THR A 168 21.33 7.28 -6.30
CA THR A 168 20.66 6.57 -5.23
C THR A 168 21.31 6.92 -3.90
N VAL A 169 20.68 6.48 -2.82
CA VAL A 169 21.21 6.61 -1.47
C VAL A 169 21.14 5.27 -0.75
N ASP A 170 22.22 4.90 -0.05
CA ASP A 170 22.12 3.96 1.05
C ASP A 170 21.56 4.73 2.25
N PHE A 171 20.27 4.59 2.49
CA PHE A 171 19.62 5.32 3.55
C PHE A 171 20.07 4.85 4.94
N HIS A 172 20.84 3.78 5.13
CA HIS A 172 21.44 3.49 6.45
C HIS A 172 22.66 4.38 6.72
N THR A 173 23.55 4.49 5.74
CA THR A 173 24.83 5.20 5.88
C THR A 173 24.76 6.67 5.46
N GLY A 174 23.79 7.03 4.60
CA GLY A 174 23.68 8.35 3.98
C GLY A 174 24.59 8.53 2.76
N VAL A 175 25.25 7.48 2.29
CA VAL A 175 26.12 7.56 1.11
C VAL A 175 25.27 7.70 -0.14
N VAL A 176 25.50 8.79 -0.88
CA VAL A 176 24.93 9.04 -2.20
C VAL A 176 25.89 8.51 -3.25
N SER A 177 25.39 7.71 -4.18
CA SER A 177 26.18 7.12 -5.26
C SER A 177 25.35 7.03 -6.55
N ASP A 178 26.00 6.82 -7.68
CA ASP A 178 25.30 6.49 -8.91
C ASP A 178 24.95 4.98 -8.93
N ILE A 179 23.83 4.64 -9.55
CA ILE A 179 23.38 3.27 -9.80
C ILE A 179 22.98 3.13 -11.26
N SER A 180 23.40 2.05 -11.90
CA SER A 180 22.99 1.69 -13.26
C SER A 180 22.13 0.43 -13.23
N ILE A 181 20.92 0.54 -13.76
CA ILE A 181 20.00 -0.59 -13.93
C ILE A 181 19.99 -0.96 -15.40
N GLN A 182 20.37 -2.21 -15.68
CA GLN A 182 20.33 -2.75 -17.02
C GLN A 182 18.87 -2.96 -17.46
N PRO A 183 18.57 -2.79 -18.76
CA PRO A 183 17.25 -3.08 -19.27
C PRO A 183 16.91 -4.56 -19.10
N ILE A 184 15.65 -4.93 -19.36
CA ILE A 184 15.25 -6.32 -19.45
C ILE A 184 16.14 -7.07 -20.46
N GLU A 185 16.47 -8.31 -20.13
CA GLU A 185 17.21 -9.20 -21.02
C GLU A 185 16.26 -10.13 -21.80
N ASN A 186 15.05 -10.34 -21.27
CA ASN A 186 14.01 -11.17 -21.83
C ASN A 186 12.69 -10.37 -21.92
N GLU A 187 12.05 -10.34 -23.08
CA GLU A 187 10.72 -9.74 -23.30
C GLU A 187 9.65 -10.32 -22.35
N GLU A 188 9.80 -11.58 -21.94
CA GLU A 188 8.91 -12.25 -20.98
C GLU A 188 8.87 -11.54 -19.62
N ASP A 189 9.91 -10.81 -19.23
CA ASP A 189 9.94 -10.01 -18.01
C ASP A 189 8.78 -8.99 -17.96
N ILE A 190 8.38 -8.45 -19.12
CA ILE A 190 7.23 -7.55 -19.23
C ILE A 190 5.94 -8.32 -18.96
N ALA A 191 5.72 -9.42 -19.68
CA ALA A 191 4.50 -10.23 -19.56
C ALA A 191 4.33 -10.79 -18.14
N ASN A 192 5.43 -11.26 -17.52
CA ASN A 192 5.44 -11.77 -16.15
C ASN A 192 5.15 -10.65 -15.14
N THR A 193 5.72 -9.46 -15.33
CA THR A 193 5.44 -8.31 -14.47
C THR A 193 3.98 -7.85 -14.61
N VAL A 194 3.43 -7.83 -15.82
CA VAL A 194 2.01 -7.56 -16.09
C VAL A 194 1.12 -8.61 -15.43
N ALA A 195 1.45 -9.90 -15.55
CA ALA A 195 0.69 -10.97 -14.91
C ALA A 195 0.66 -10.82 -13.39
N VAL A 196 1.74 -10.35 -12.75
CA VAL A 196 1.78 -10.19 -11.28
C VAL A 196 1.11 -8.89 -10.81
N MET A 197 1.42 -7.75 -11.45
CA MET A 197 1.11 -6.41 -10.94
C MET A 197 0.05 -5.64 -11.77
N GLY A 198 -0.48 -6.27 -12.82
CA GLY A 198 -1.56 -5.77 -13.67
C GLY A 198 -2.94 -5.93 -13.03
N GLY A 199 -3.98 -5.78 -13.84
CA GLY A 199 -5.37 -5.78 -13.39
C GLY A 199 -6.05 -7.16 -13.40
N GLU A 200 -5.41 -8.21 -13.92
CA GLU A 200 -6.07 -9.50 -14.11
C GLU A 200 -6.63 -10.09 -12.80
N ASP A 201 -5.84 -10.12 -11.71
CA ASP A 201 -6.35 -10.67 -10.44
C ASP A 201 -7.41 -9.77 -9.81
N TRP A 202 -7.29 -8.45 -9.94
CA TRP A 202 -8.34 -7.52 -9.50
C TRP A 202 -9.65 -7.82 -10.23
N LYS A 203 -9.59 -8.06 -11.54
CA LYS A 203 -10.75 -8.50 -12.32
C LYS A 203 -11.30 -9.84 -11.81
N PHE A 204 -10.46 -10.84 -11.56
CA PHE A 204 -10.91 -12.14 -11.01
C PHE A 204 -11.62 -11.99 -9.66
N TRP A 205 -11.10 -11.14 -8.76
CA TRP A 205 -11.78 -10.83 -7.51
C TRP A 205 -13.18 -10.26 -7.75
N ILE A 206 -13.32 -9.28 -8.65
CA ILE A 206 -14.63 -8.68 -8.92
C ILE A 206 -15.58 -9.67 -9.62
N GLU A 207 -15.09 -10.47 -10.57
CA GLU A 207 -15.86 -11.52 -11.25
C GLU A 207 -16.42 -12.53 -10.23
N ASP A 208 -15.57 -13.07 -9.34
CA ASP A 208 -15.97 -14.09 -8.37
C ASP A 208 -16.90 -13.52 -7.29
N LEU A 209 -16.63 -12.32 -6.77
CA LEU A 209 -17.49 -11.64 -5.81
C LEU A 209 -18.87 -11.33 -6.41
N LYS A 210 -18.90 -10.86 -7.66
CA LYS A 210 -20.15 -10.60 -8.37
C LYS A 210 -20.93 -11.88 -8.62
N ALA A 211 -20.29 -12.92 -9.15
CA ALA A 211 -20.93 -14.21 -9.42
C ALA A 211 -21.52 -14.85 -8.16
N ALA A 212 -20.89 -14.62 -7.00
CA ALA A 212 -21.38 -15.07 -5.71
C ALA A 212 -22.52 -14.21 -5.12
N GLY A 213 -22.88 -13.08 -5.74
CA GLY A 213 -23.92 -12.16 -5.28
C GLY A 213 -23.54 -11.32 -4.06
N VAL A 214 -22.24 -11.19 -3.76
CA VAL A 214 -21.76 -10.54 -2.53
C VAL A 214 -21.31 -9.08 -2.71
N LEU A 215 -21.53 -8.49 -3.88
CA LEU A 215 -21.33 -7.06 -4.13
C LEU A 215 -22.66 -6.31 -4.00
N ALA A 216 -22.68 -5.22 -3.25
CA ALA A 216 -23.86 -4.41 -3.04
C ALA A 216 -24.18 -3.51 -4.25
N GLU A 217 -25.42 -3.03 -4.31
CA GLU A 217 -25.82 -1.95 -5.22
C GLU A 217 -24.95 -0.69 -4.98
N GLY A 218 -24.49 -0.07 -6.06
CA GLY A 218 -23.61 1.10 -6.03
C GLY A 218 -22.18 0.82 -5.58
N VAL A 219 -21.76 -0.45 -5.56
CA VAL A 219 -20.41 -0.85 -5.09
C VAL A 219 -19.31 -0.04 -5.77
N LYS A 220 -18.36 0.45 -4.96
CA LYS A 220 -17.13 1.05 -5.46
C LYS A 220 -15.99 0.05 -5.36
N THR A 221 -15.07 0.08 -6.32
CA THR A 221 -13.79 -0.62 -6.17
C THR A 221 -12.63 0.25 -6.62
N VAL A 222 -11.52 0.22 -5.87
CA VAL A 222 -10.35 1.05 -6.15
C VAL A 222 -9.07 0.22 -6.10
N ALA A 223 -8.23 0.39 -7.11
CA ALA A 223 -6.88 -0.16 -7.14
C ALA A 223 -5.82 0.94 -7.05
N TYR A 224 -4.70 0.65 -6.41
CA TYR A 224 -3.62 1.62 -6.22
C TYR A 224 -2.53 1.54 -7.29
N SER A 225 -2.17 2.71 -7.80
CA SER A 225 -1.13 2.91 -8.81
C SER A 225 -0.20 4.06 -8.43
N TYR A 226 0.88 4.20 -9.18
CA TYR A 226 1.86 5.27 -9.06
C TYR A 226 2.36 5.65 -10.45
N ILE A 227 2.47 6.96 -10.71
CA ILE A 227 3.08 7.52 -11.93
C ILE A 227 4.43 8.13 -11.59
N GLY A 228 4.43 9.02 -10.59
CA GLY A 228 5.64 9.70 -10.13
C GLY A 228 6.14 10.79 -11.07
N PRO A 229 7.32 11.35 -10.76
CA PRO A 229 7.95 12.38 -11.58
C PRO A 229 8.70 11.78 -12.77
N LYS A 230 9.06 12.65 -13.73
CA LYS A 230 9.87 12.29 -14.91
C LYS A 230 11.16 11.56 -14.55
N LEU A 231 11.78 11.92 -13.43
CA LEU A 231 12.97 11.28 -12.87
C LEU A 231 12.81 9.76 -12.75
N THR A 232 11.65 9.30 -12.31
CA THR A 232 11.39 7.87 -12.05
C THR A 232 10.84 7.13 -13.27
N TYR A 233 10.49 7.83 -14.36
CA TYR A 233 9.84 7.23 -15.52
C TYR A 233 10.61 6.04 -16.10
N PRO A 234 11.94 6.05 -16.25
CA PRO A 234 12.66 4.92 -16.86
C PRO A 234 12.48 3.59 -16.12
N ILE A 235 12.33 3.61 -14.79
CA ILE A 235 12.10 2.41 -13.97
C ILE A 235 10.61 2.15 -13.77
N TYR A 236 9.83 3.21 -13.50
CA TYR A 236 8.41 3.12 -13.20
C TYR A 236 7.56 3.20 -14.46
N ARG A 237 7.15 4.41 -14.89
CA ARG A 237 6.11 4.57 -15.93
C ARG A 237 6.47 3.92 -17.27
N ASN A 238 7.75 3.93 -17.64
CA ASN A 238 8.26 3.39 -18.90
C ASN A 238 9.01 2.06 -18.72
N GLY A 239 9.13 1.56 -17.49
CA GLY A 239 9.72 0.26 -17.19
C GLY A 239 8.69 -0.87 -17.20
N THR A 240 9.12 -2.07 -16.80
CA THR A 240 8.26 -3.26 -16.69
C THR A 240 7.04 -3.05 -15.80
N ILE A 241 7.22 -2.40 -14.64
CA ILE A 241 6.11 -2.11 -13.72
C ILE A 241 5.12 -1.10 -14.31
N GLY A 242 5.59 -0.18 -15.16
CA GLY A 242 4.75 0.77 -15.88
C GLY A 242 3.79 0.06 -16.83
N LYS A 243 4.24 -0.99 -17.52
CA LYS A 243 3.38 -1.84 -18.36
C LYS A 243 2.31 -2.56 -17.55
N ALA A 244 2.65 -3.04 -16.36
CA ALA A 244 1.67 -3.61 -15.45
C ALA A 244 0.65 -2.55 -14.98
N LYS A 245 1.08 -1.30 -14.71
CA LYS A 245 0.15 -0.23 -14.34
C LYS A 245 -0.71 0.26 -15.51
N ASP A 246 -0.20 0.25 -16.74
CA ASP A 246 -1.00 0.49 -17.94
C ASP A 246 -2.11 -0.58 -18.08
N ASP A 247 -1.80 -1.86 -17.82
CA ASP A 247 -2.78 -2.96 -17.81
C ASP A 247 -3.82 -2.82 -16.69
N LEU A 248 -3.39 -2.42 -15.48
CA LEU A 248 -4.29 -2.10 -14.37
C LEU A 248 -5.26 -0.95 -14.73
N GLU A 249 -4.76 0.12 -15.35
CA GLU A 249 -5.56 1.24 -15.85
C GLU A 249 -6.55 0.78 -16.93
N ALA A 250 -6.12 -0.09 -17.85
CA ALA A 250 -6.97 -0.65 -18.91
C ALA A 250 -8.07 -1.60 -18.40
N THR A 251 -7.93 -2.12 -17.18
CA THR A 251 -8.92 -3.03 -16.56
C THR A 251 -10.15 -2.29 -16.01
N VAL A 252 -10.03 -0.99 -15.71
CA VAL A 252 -11.13 -0.15 -15.21
C VAL A 252 -12.40 -0.22 -16.08
N PRO A 253 -12.36 0.04 -17.40
CA PRO A 253 -13.56 -0.06 -18.24
C PRO A 253 -14.16 -1.47 -18.27
N VAL A 254 -13.33 -2.52 -18.16
CA VAL A 254 -13.80 -3.91 -18.11
C VAL A 254 -14.57 -4.17 -16.81
N ILE A 255 -14.03 -3.74 -15.67
CA ILE A 255 -14.72 -3.86 -14.38
C ILE A 255 -15.99 -3.00 -14.34
N ASN A 256 -15.97 -1.80 -14.92
CA ASN A 256 -17.17 -0.96 -15.00
C ASN A 256 -18.30 -1.63 -15.80
N ASP A 257 -17.97 -2.31 -16.91
CA ASP A 257 -18.95 -3.09 -17.66
C ASP A 257 -19.49 -4.27 -16.84
N LEU A 258 -18.59 -4.97 -16.12
CA LEU A 258 -18.97 -6.04 -15.20
C LEU A 258 -19.87 -5.56 -14.07
N LEU A 259 -19.79 -4.31 -13.61
CA LEU A 259 -20.56 -3.80 -12.47
C LEU A 259 -21.79 -2.96 -12.88
N LYS A 260 -22.06 -2.83 -14.17
CA LYS A 260 -23.07 -1.91 -14.72
C LYS A 260 -24.49 -2.16 -14.19
N ASP A 261 -24.87 -3.41 -14.03
CA ASP A 261 -26.16 -3.86 -13.49
C ASP A 261 -26.32 -3.60 -11.98
N LEU A 262 -25.21 -3.44 -11.26
CA LEU A 262 -25.19 -3.03 -9.84
C LEU A 262 -25.01 -1.51 -9.69
N HIS A 263 -24.99 -0.74 -10.79
CA HIS A 263 -24.59 0.67 -10.80
C HIS A 263 -23.24 0.91 -10.09
N GLY A 264 -22.37 -0.10 -10.10
CA GLY A 264 -21.07 -0.04 -9.47
C GLY A 264 -20.05 0.68 -10.35
N ILE A 265 -18.93 1.06 -9.73
CA ILE A 265 -17.87 1.81 -10.41
C ILE A 265 -16.48 1.43 -9.87
N SER A 266 -15.52 1.41 -10.78
CA SER A 266 -14.12 1.15 -10.47
C SER A 266 -13.23 2.35 -10.79
N TYR A 267 -12.18 2.51 -10.00
CA TYR A 267 -11.17 3.55 -10.17
C TYR A 267 -9.77 3.00 -9.98
N VAL A 268 -8.81 3.58 -10.70
CA VAL A 268 -7.41 3.58 -10.27
C VAL A 268 -7.14 4.89 -9.53
N SER A 269 -6.63 4.80 -8.32
CA SER A 269 -6.08 5.95 -7.59
C SER A 269 -4.58 6.00 -7.77
N VAL A 270 -4.09 7.08 -8.40
CA VAL A 270 -2.67 7.38 -8.53
C VAL A 270 -2.22 8.08 -7.26
N ASN A 271 -1.45 7.36 -6.47
CA ASN A 271 -1.01 7.73 -5.13
C ASN A 271 0.38 8.38 -5.16
N LYS A 272 0.76 9.05 -4.07
CA LYS A 272 2.08 9.70 -3.95
C LYS A 272 3.18 8.69 -3.58
N ALA A 273 4.44 9.07 -3.79
CA ALA A 273 5.60 8.37 -3.29
C ALA A 273 5.67 8.46 -1.75
N LEU A 274 5.71 7.30 -1.11
CA LEU A 274 5.75 7.12 0.34
C LEU A 274 6.70 6.01 0.74
N VAL A 275 7.21 6.06 1.96
CA VAL A 275 8.00 4.97 2.53
C VAL A 275 7.08 3.78 2.81
N THR A 276 7.30 2.69 2.08
CA THR A 276 6.65 1.40 2.25
C THR A 276 7.70 0.31 2.04
N GLN A 277 7.39 -0.93 2.43
CA GLN A 277 8.32 -2.05 2.17
C GLN A 277 8.58 -2.21 0.66
N SER A 278 7.54 -2.01 -0.17
CA SER A 278 7.65 -2.13 -1.63
C SER A 278 8.45 -1.00 -2.26
N SER A 279 8.19 0.26 -1.87
CA SER A 279 8.91 1.42 -2.45
C SER A 279 10.38 1.48 -2.02
N SER A 280 10.70 1.02 -0.80
CA SER A 280 12.08 0.98 -0.30
C SER A 280 12.99 0.03 -1.09
N ALA A 281 12.41 -0.96 -1.77
CA ALA A 281 13.13 -1.93 -2.59
C ALA A 281 13.53 -1.39 -3.98
N ILE A 282 13.04 -0.21 -4.36
CA ILE A 282 13.21 0.31 -5.71
C ILE A 282 14.39 1.28 -5.70
N PRO A 283 15.41 1.05 -6.55
CA PRO A 283 16.53 1.98 -6.66
C PRO A 283 16.05 3.41 -6.95
N VAL A 284 16.82 4.42 -6.54
CA VAL A 284 16.53 5.87 -6.74
C VAL A 284 15.41 6.41 -5.83
N VAL A 285 14.37 5.61 -5.54
CA VAL A 285 13.19 6.02 -4.77
C VAL A 285 13.52 6.52 -3.35
N PRO A 286 14.41 5.89 -2.57
CA PRO A 286 14.74 6.40 -1.23
C PRO A 286 15.28 7.83 -1.23
N LEU A 287 16.13 8.15 -2.21
CA LEU A 287 16.68 9.49 -2.37
C LEU A 287 15.60 10.48 -2.81
N TYR A 288 14.75 10.07 -3.75
CA TYR A 288 13.65 10.91 -4.23
C TYR A 288 12.67 11.25 -3.10
N ILE A 289 12.24 10.26 -2.33
CA ILE A 289 11.34 10.45 -1.19
C ILE A 289 11.98 11.36 -0.14
N SER A 290 13.28 11.18 0.16
CA SER A 290 13.98 12.04 1.13
C SER A 290 13.95 13.51 0.72
N LEU A 291 14.18 13.81 -0.56
CA LEU A 291 14.11 15.19 -1.08
C LEU A 291 12.67 15.70 -1.16
N LEU A 292 11.74 14.88 -1.63
CA LEU A 292 10.33 15.20 -1.72
C LEU A 292 9.75 15.56 -0.35
N TYR A 293 10.08 14.79 0.69
CA TYR A 293 9.59 15.03 2.04
C TYR A 293 10.06 16.36 2.59
N LYS A 294 11.34 16.72 2.38
CA LYS A 294 11.87 18.03 2.76
C LYS A 294 11.04 19.15 2.14
N VAL A 295 10.85 19.11 0.82
CA VAL A 295 10.09 20.13 0.07
C VAL A 295 8.62 20.18 0.51
N MET A 296 7.95 19.03 0.62
CA MET A 296 6.54 18.98 1.00
C MET A 296 6.31 19.38 2.47
N LYS A 297 7.23 19.06 3.38
CA LYS A 297 7.16 19.48 4.79
C LYS A 297 7.34 20.99 4.94
N GLU A 298 8.29 21.59 4.23
CA GLU A 298 8.48 23.06 4.20
C GLU A 298 7.25 23.80 3.67
N LYS A 299 6.53 23.17 2.73
CA LYS A 299 5.27 23.70 2.18
C LYS A 299 4.03 23.33 3.00
N GLY A 300 4.16 22.54 4.06
CA GLY A 300 3.03 22.11 4.91
C GLY A 300 2.03 21.17 4.23
N ILE A 301 2.46 20.40 3.23
CA ILE A 301 1.60 19.51 2.42
C ILE A 301 2.08 18.05 2.43
N HIS A 302 3.04 17.70 3.28
CA HIS A 302 3.49 16.32 3.43
C HIS A 302 2.38 15.42 3.97
N GLU A 303 2.29 14.21 3.41
CA GLU A 303 1.34 13.17 3.79
C GLU A 303 2.10 11.84 3.87
N GLY A 304 1.75 11.04 4.88
CA GLY A 304 2.02 9.61 4.95
C GLY A 304 0.88 8.79 4.34
N THR A 305 0.88 7.47 4.57
CA THR A 305 -0.15 6.58 4.00
C THR A 305 -1.52 6.84 4.59
N ILE A 306 -1.60 7.17 5.89
CA ILE A 306 -2.90 7.38 6.55
C ILE A 306 -3.51 8.72 6.15
N GLU A 307 -2.71 9.77 6.04
CA GLU A 307 -3.13 11.09 5.58
C GLU A 307 -3.71 11.02 4.17
N GLN A 308 -2.96 10.39 3.26
CA GLN A 308 -3.36 10.29 1.86
C GLN A 308 -4.63 9.46 1.67
N ILE A 309 -4.76 8.32 2.36
CA ILE A 309 -5.94 7.46 2.20
C ILE A 309 -7.18 8.08 2.88
N GLN A 310 -7.00 8.76 4.02
CA GLN A 310 -8.07 9.54 4.62
C GLN A 310 -8.56 10.63 3.66
N ARG A 311 -7.65 11.37 3.01
CA ARG A 311 -8.00 12.38 1.99
C ARG A 311 -8.64 11.75 0.76
N LEU A 312 -8.16 10.59 0.30
CA LEU A 312 -8.76 9.85 -0.81
C LEU A 312 -10.23 9.50 -0.51
N PHE A 313 -10.54 9.04 0.70
CA PHE A 313 -11.93 8.71 1.03
C PHE A 313 -12.79 9.96 1.18
N ALA A 314 -12.32 10.92 1.98
CA ALA A 314 -13.10 12.11 2.36
C ALA A 314 -13.28 13.11 1.20
N GLU A 315 -12.24 13.29 0.38
CA GLU A 315 -12.23 14.33 -0.65
C GLU A 315 -12.28 13.77 -2.08
N ARG A 316 -12.40 12.45 -2.26
CA ARG A 316 -12.58 11.85 -3.60
C ARG A 316 -13.68 10.81 -3.59
N LEU A 317 -13.45 9.63 -3.00
CA LEU A 317 -14.35 8.48 -3.16
C LEU A 317 -15.76 8.72 -2.63
N TYR A 318 -15.92 9.52 -1.58
CA TYR A 318 -17.20 9.79 -0.92
C TYR A 318 -17.54 11.28 -0.88
N LEU A 319 -17.24 11.98 -1.98
CA LEU A 319 -17.79 13.31 -2.22
C LEU A 319 -19.29 13.24 -2.57
N ASP A 320 -20.04 14.27 -2.17
CA ASP A 320 -21.43 14.48 -2.59
C ASP A 320 -21.55 14.87 -4.08
N SER A 321 -20.43 15.26 -4.68
CA SER A 321 -20.32 15.68 -6.08
C SER A 321 -19.64 14.62 -6.94
N THR A 322 -19.56 14.88 -8.25
CA THR A 322 -18.76 14.06 -9.17
C THR A 322 -17.32 13.90 -8.66
N ILE A 323 -16.84 12.66 -8.63
CA ILE A 323 -15.47 12.33 -8.23
C ILE A 323 -14.50 12.93 -9.27
N PRO A 324 -13.58 13.82 -8.88
CA PRO A 324 -12.66 14.43 -9.82
C PRO A 324 -11.65 13.39 -10.31
N THR A 325 -11.54 13.27 -11.63
CA THR A 325 -10.60 12.38 -12.30
C THR A 325 -9.80 13.14 -13.36
N ASP A 326 -8.66 12.57 -13.76
CA ASP A 326 -7.94 13.07 -14.93
C ASP A 326 -8.59 12.64 -16.26
N ASP A 327 -7.97 13.01 -17.36
CA ASP A 327 -8.40 12.71 -18.73
C ASP A 327 -8.51 11.20 -19.03
N LYS A 328 -7.86 10.35 -18.24
CA LYS A 328 -7.93 8.89 -18.32
C LYS A 328 -8.87 8.27 -17.28
N GLY A 329 -9.64 9.08 -16.55
CA GLY A 329 -10.59 8.60 -15.55
C GLY A 329 -9.95 8.13 -14.24
N ARG A 330 -8.69 8.51 -13.97
CA ARG A 330 -7.97 8.12 -12.75
C ARG A 330 -8.17 9.16 -11.66
N ILE A 331 -8.31 8.71 -10.40
CA ILE A 331 -8.29 9.61 -9.26
C ILE A 331 -6.83 10.02 -9.02
N ARG A 332 -6.58 11.34 -8.93
CA ARG A 332 -5.26 11.90 -8.67
C ARG A 332 -5.19 12.37 -7.23
N ILE A 333 -4.60 11.54 -6.37
CA ILE A 333 -4.29 11.87 -4.97
C ILE A 333 -2.79 12.16 -4.79
N ASP A 334 -2.00 11.96 -5.84
CA ASP A 334 -0.63 12.44 -6.03
C ASP A 334 -0.56 13.92 -6.43
N ASP A 335 -1.70 14.61 -6.50
CA ASP A 335 -1.83 16.01 -6.88
C ASP A 335 -0.91 16.96 -6.10
N LEU A 336 -0.76 16.74 -4.78
CA LEU A 336 0.17 17.53 -3.96
C LEU A 336 1.64 17.28 -4.30
N GLU A 337 2.01 16.04 -4.63
CA GLU A 337 3.37 15.69 -5.06
C GLU A 337 3.67 16.28 -6.44
N MET A 338 2.71 16.22 -7.35
CA MET A 338 2.86 16.59 -8.77
C MET A 338 2.69 18.09 -9.03
N ARG A 339 2.51 18.91 -7.99
CA ARG A 339 2.56 20.37 -8.11
C ARG A 339 3.88 20.82 -8.76
N GLU A 340 3.79 21.75 -9.70
CA GLU A 340 4.94 22.27 -10.44
C GLU A 340 6.02 22.83 -9.49
N ASP A 341 5.63 23.63 -8.50
CA ASP A 341 6.54 24.23 -7.52
C ASP A 341 7.19 23.22 -6.56
N VAL A 342 6.64 22.01 -6.44
CA VAL A 342 7.25 20.90 -5.70
C VAL A 342 8.25 20.20 -6.59
N GLN A 343 7.85 19.85 -7.81
CA GLN A 343 8.67 19.10 -8.75
C GLN A 343 9.90 19.88 -9.22
N GLU A 344 9.78 21.19 -9.47
CA GLU A 344 10.91 22.04 -9.79
C GLU A 344 11.94 22.09 -8.66
N GLU A 345 11.48 22.18 -7.42
CA GLU A 345 12.39 22.27 -6.27
C GLU A 345 13.09 20.93 -6.04
N VAL A 346 12.36 19.82 -6.09
CA VAL A 346 12.97 18.48 -5.99
C VAL A 346 14.00 18.26 -7.10
N ALA A 347 13.73 18.68 -8.34
CA ALA A 347 14.69 18.58 -9.44
C ALA A 347 15.97 19.40 -9.16
N LYS A 348 15.85 20.64 -8.66
CA LYS A 348 17.03 21.46 -8.29
C LYS A 348 17.85 20.82 -7.17
N LEU A 349 17.19 20.19 -6.19
CA LEU A 349 17.89 19.52 -5.09
C LEU A 349 18.54 18.21 -5.56
N TRP A 350 17.90 17.49 -6.49
CA TRP A 350 18.44 16.29 -7.12
C TRP A 350 19.79 16.56 -7.79
N ASP A 351 19.90 17.65 -8.55
CA ASP A 351 21.15 18.01 -9.24
C ASP A 351 22.28 18.39 -8.28
N LYS A 352 21.95 18.81 -7.06
CA LYS A 352 22.90 19.29 -6.05
C LYS A 352 23.29 18.23 -5.02
N VAL A 353 22.57 17.13 -4.93
CA VAL A 353 22.72 16.19 -3.81
C VAL A 353 24.05 15.45 -3.87
N THR A 354 24.75 15.48 -2.73
CA THR A 354 25.98 14.73 -2.49
C THR A 354 25.89 14.06 -1.11
N THR A 355 26.82 13.16 -0.82
CA THR A 355 26.90 12.53 0.51
C THR A 355 27.06 13.58 1.62
N GLU A 356 27.84 14.63 1.36
CA GLU A 356 28.21 15.66 2.34
C GLU A 356 27.03 16.58 2.68
N ASN A 357 26.14 16.87 1.73
CA ASN A 357 25.03 17.81 1.93
C ASN A 357 23.67 17.13 2.11
N LEU A 358 23.58 15.80 2.00
CA LEU A 358 22.32 15.05 2.01
C LEU A 358 21.45 15.40 3.22
N SER A 359 22.02 15.48 4.41
CA SER A 359 21.27 15.74 5.64
C SER A 359 20.73 17.17 5.74
N ASP A 360 21.31 18.11 5.01
CA ASP A 360 20.89 19.52 5.02
C ASP A 360 19.77 19.79 4.00
N ILE A 361 19.85 19.13 2.83
CA ILE A 361 18.97 19.40 1.69
C ILE A 361 17.84 18.38 1.53
N SER A 362 17.83 17.31 2.31
CA SER A 362 16.82 16.26 2.29
C SER A 362 16.31 15.94 3.69
N ASP A 363 15.21 15.23 3.78
CA ASP A 363 14.70 14.65 5.02
C ASP A 363 15.06 13.16 5.12
N ILE A 364 16.34 12.84 4.95
CA ILE A 364 16.84 11.46 5.06
C ILE A 364 16.61 10.87 6.45
N LYS A 365 16.60 11.71 7.51
CA LYS A 365 16.25 11.27 8.86
C LYS A 365 14.78 10.85 8.92
N GLY A 366 13.86 11.69 8.42
CA GLY A 366 12.45 11.34 8.36
C GLY A 366 12.18 10.09 7.52
N TYR A 367 12.90 9.91 6.41
CA TYR A 367 12.83 8.66 5.63
C TYR A 367 13.21 7.43 6.48
N ARG A 368 14.33 7.48 7.21
CA ARG A 368 14.79 6.38 8.09
C ARG A 368 13.78 6.08 9.17
N ASP A 369 13.27 7.12 9.84
CA ASP A 369 12.29 6.98 10.91
C ASP A 369 10.99 6.36 10.38
N GLU A 370 10.48 6.82 9.23
CA GLU A 370 9.32 6.19 8.59
C GLU A 370 9.60 4.74 8.17
N PHE A 371 10.79 4.43 7.67
CA PHE A 371 11.19 3.05 7.33
C PHE A 371 11.15 2.14 8.56
N PHE A 372 11.71 2.58 9.68
CA PHE A 372 11.71 1.80 10.93
C PHE A 372 10.31 1.69 11.54
N ASN A 373 9.48 2.72 11.41
CA ASN A 373 8.08 2.69 11.84
C ASN A 373 7.26 1.62 11.12
N LEU A 374 7.59 1.28 9.86
CA LEU A 374 6.96 0.16 9.14
C LEU A 374 7.09 -1.18 9.88
N PHE A 375 8.12 -1.33 10.70
CA PHE A 375 8.42 -2.54 11.46
C PHE A 375 8.22 -2.34 12.98
N GLY A 376 7.60 -1.23 13.39
CA GLY A 376 7.35 -0.93 14.79
C GLY A 376 8.57 -0.43 15.57
N PHE A 377 9.64 0.01 14.91
CA PHE A 377 10.80 0.64 15.55
C PHE A 377 10.75 2.16 15.38
N ASN A 378 11.44 2.91 16.24
CA ASN A 378 11.41 4.39 16.28
C ASN A 378 10.02 5.00 16.48
N VAL A 379 9.10 4.24 17.09
CA VAL A 379 7.77 4.71 17.46
C VAL A 379 7.82 5.32 18.86
N ASP A 380 7.36 6.56 18.98
CA ASP A 380 7.35 7.28 20.26
C ASP A 380 6.54 6.52 21.33
N GLY A 381 7.03 6.56 22.57
CA GLY A 381 6.36 5.95 23.73
C GLY A 381 6.60 4.45 23.91
N ILE A 382 7.49 3.84 23.13
CA ILE A 382 7.87 2.43 23.27
C ILE A 382 9.24 2.30 23.93
N ASP A 383 9.33 1.48 24.98
CA ASP A 383 10.59 1.06 25.58
C ASP A 383 11.15 -0.17 24.86
N TYR A 384 12.10 0.06 23.95
CA TYR A 384 12.73 -1.00 23.15
C TYR A 384 13.77 -1.84 23.91
N GLU A 385 14.13 -1.45 25.13
CA GLU A 385 15.02 -2.22 26.01
C GLU A 385 14.24 -3.18 26.93
N ALA A 386 12.91 -3.08 26.94
CA ALA A 386 12.05 -3.96 27.71
C ALA A 386 11.80 -5.31 26.99
N ASP A 387 11.57 -6.35 27.80
CA ASP A 387 11.03 -7.60 27.28
C ASP A 387 9.61 -7.41 26.76
N THR A 388 9.37 -7.86 25.53
CA THR A 388 8.03 -7.95 24.94
C THR A 388 7.65 -9.39 24.62
N ASN A 389 6.35 -9.68 24.61
CA ASN A 389 5.82 -10.94 24.08
C ASN A 389 5.75 -10.85 22.55
N GLU A 390 6.54 -11.65 21.85
CA GLU A 390 6.53 -11.76 20.40
C GLU A 390 5.30 -12.53 19.87
N VAL A 391 4.71 -13.41 20.67
CA VAL A 391 3.58 -14.24 20.25
C VAL A 391 2.26 -13.48 20.46
N VAL A 392 1.88 -12.73 19.44
CA VAL A 392 0.62 -12.00 19.35
C VAL A 392 -0.29 -12.67 18.31
N ASN A 393 -1.54 -12.93 18.67
CA ASN A 393 -2.53 -13.50 17.76
C ASN A 393 -3.40 -12.43 17.13
N VAL A 394 -3.78 -12.62 15.86
CA VAL A 394 -4.86 -11.86 15.23
C VAL A 394 -6.20 -12.41 15.74
N PRO A 395 -7.05 -11.62 16.43
CA PRO A 395 -8.26 -12.10 17.09
C PRO A 395 -9.16 -13.01 16.25
N SER A 396 -9.41 -12.67 14.99
CA SER A 396 -10.28 -13.46 14.11
C SER A 396 -9.65 -14.76 13.62
N LEU A 397 -8.33 -14.89 13.72
CA LEU A 397 -7.55 -16.06 13.26
C LEU A 397 -7.15 -16.98 14.41
N ALA A 398 -7.31 -16.55 15.67
CA ALA A 398 -6.84 -17.27 16.85
C ALA A 398 -7.62 -18.58 17.16
N ASN A 399 -8.75 -18.80 16.50
CA ASN A 399 -9.69 -19.91 16.81
C ASN A 399 -9.94 -20.85 15.61
N ASN A 400 -9.11 -20.80 14.56
CA ASN A 400 -9.21 -21.71 13.42
C ASN A 400 -8.21 -22.86 13.51
#